data_AF-A0A6V7KS67-F1
#
_entry.id   AF-A0A6V7KS67-F1
#
_cell.length_a   1.000
_cell.length_b   1.000
_cell.length_c   1.000
_cell.angle_alpha   90.00
_cell.angle_beta   90.00
_cell.angle_gamma   90.00
#
_symmetry.space_group_name_H-M   'P 1'
#
loop_
_entity.id
_entity.type
_entity.pdbx_description
1 polymer ?
#
loop_
_entity_poly.entity_id
_entity_poly.type
_entity_poly.pdbx_seq_one_letter_code
_entity_poly.pdbx_strand_id
1 'polypeptide(L)' 'PTTVLSDGMKNIIKGMKNNNVEIVSVCLSAFLFYEPEKVPAIFKDLNADHQRMFDAVKESGLKWIAVLPPHIA' A
#
# COMPACT_ATOMS: atom_id res chain seq x y z
N PRO A 1 4.41 -12.98 -11.45
CA PRO A 1 3.06 -12.39 -11.28
C PRO A 1 3.20 -10.91 -10.92
N THR A 2 2.87 -10.01 -11.84
CA THR A 2 3.10 -8.58 -11.66
C THR A 2 1.99 -7.99 -10.81
N THR A 3 2.31 -7.64 -9.56
CA THR A 3 1.44 -6.81 -8.74
C THR A 3 1.54 -5.37 -9.24
N VAL A 4 0.40 -4.72 -9.46
CA VAL A 4 0.29 -3.33 -9.95
C VAL A 4 -0.29 -2.41 -8.87
N LEU A 5 -0.10 -2.77 -7.60
CA LEU A 5 -0.75 -2.13 -6.45
C LEU A 5 -0.29 -0.69 -6.30
N SER A 6 1.02 -0.46 -6.39
CA SER A 6 1.58 0.89 -6.25
C SER A 6 1.16 1.82 -7.38
N ASP A 7 1.04 1.30 -8.61
CA ASP A 7 0.65 2.13 -9.75
C ASP A 7 -0.85 2.43 -9.75
N GLY A 8 -1.68 1.47 -9.33
CA GLY A 8 -3.09 1.72 -9.03
C GLY A 8 -3.27 2.80 -7.97
N MET A 9 -2.48 2.75 -6.89
CA MET A 9 -2.53 3.75 -5.82
C MET A 9 -2.11 5.15 -6.29
N LYS A 10 -1.06 5.28 -7.13
CA LYS A 10 -0.66 6.56 -7.72
C LYS A 10 -1.78 7.18 -8.56
N ASN A 11 -2.51 6.37 -9.33
CA ASN A 11 -3.65 6.82 -10.11
C ASN A 11 -4.80 7.31 -9.21
N ILE A 12 -5.09 6.58 -8.12
CA ILE A 12 -6.08 6.98 -7.12
C ILE A 12 -5.68 8.30 -6.47
N ILE A 13 -4.44 8.46 -6.01
CA ILE A 13 -3.93 9.71 -5.42
C ILE A 13 -4.10 10.89 -6.38
N LYS A 14 -3.76 10.71 -7.66
CA LYS A 14 -3.95 11.75 -8.69
C LYS A 14 -5.43 12.12 -8.82
N GLY A 15 -6.32 11.12 -8.90
CA GLY A 15 -7.76 11.32 -8.95
C GLY A 15 -8.29 12.07 -7.72
N MET A 16 -7.86 11.68 -6.52
CA MET A 16 -8.24 12.33 -5.27
C MET A 16 -7.84 13.80 -5.25
N LYS A 17 -6.59 14.13 -5.61
CA LYS A 17 -6.09 15.52 -5.70
C LYS A 17 -6.91 16.36 -6.67
N ASN A 18 -7.23 15.80 -7.84
CA ASN A 18 -8.03 16.49 -8.87
C ASN A 18 -9.48 16.74 -8.45
N ASN A 19 -10.01 15.98 -7.49
CA ASN A 19 -11.40 16.06 -7.02
C ASN A 19 -11.51 16.55 -5.59
N ASN A 20 -10.45 17.15 -5.03
CA ASN A 20 -10.42 17.68 -3.66
C ASN A 20 -10.80 16.65 -2.58
N VAL A 21 -10.48 15.37 -2.78
CA VAL A 21 -10.65 14.32 -1.77
C VAL A 21 -9.39 14.27 -0.91
N GLU A 22 -9.55 14.48 0.40
CA GLU A 22 -8.41 14.65 1.31
C GLU A 22 -8.03 13.40 2.12
N ILE A 23 -8.96 12.47 2.34
CA ILE A 23 -8.79 11.34 3.26
C ILE A 23 -8.84 10.01 2.50
N VAL A 24 -7.89 9.11 2.78
CA VAL A 24 -7.88 7.74 2.24
C VAL A 24 -7.60 6.72 3.33
N SER A 25 -8.30 5.59 3.29
CA SER A 25 -7.94 4.39 4.07
C SER A 25 -7.46 3.32 3.11
N VAL A 26 -6.28 2.73 3.37
CA VAL A 26 -5.63 1.79 2.46
C VAL A 26 -5.33 0.48 3.19
N CYS A 27 -5.80 -0.64 2.62
CA CYS A 27 -5.47 -1.98 3.10
C CYS A 27 -4.15 -2.44 2.50
N LEU A 28 -3.23 -2.88 3.35
CA LEU A 28 -1.92 -3.41 3.02
C LEU A 28 -1.80 -4.80 3.66
N SER A 29 -0.70 -5.08 4.36
CA SER A 29 -0.49 -6.33 5.08
C SER A 29 0.35 -6.11 6.33
N ALA A 30 0.11 -6.90 7.38
CA ALA A 30 0.95 -6.97 8.57
C ALA A 30 2.41 -7.34 8.27
N PHE A 31 2.70 -7.93 7.10
CA PHE A 31 4.08 -8.19 6.68
C PHE A 31 4.94 -6.93 6.53
N LEU A 32 4.37 -5.73 6.43
CA LEU A 32 5.15 -4.49 6.46
C LEU A 32 5.70 -4.15 7.86
N PHE A 33 5.26 -4.83 8.92
CA PHE A 33 5.88 -4.74 10.25
C PHE A 33 7.07 -5.69 10.43
N TYR A 34 7.34 -6.56 9.45
CA TYR A 34 8.33 -7.63 9.58
C TYR A 34 9.59 -7.26 8.80
N GLU A 35 10.73 -7.77 9.24
CA GLU A 35 11.95 -7.73 8.43
C GLU A 35 11.70 -8.43 7.07
N PRO A 36 12.21 -7.90 5.94
CA PRO A 36 11.96 -8.46 4.61
C PRO A 36 12.30 -9.95 4.48
N GLU A 37 13.29 -10.43 5.22
CA GLU A 37 13.74 -11.82 5.22
C GLU A 37 12.74 -12.76 5.91
N LYS A 38 11.88 -12.23 6.79
CA LYS A 38 10.85 -12.99 7.52
C LYS A 38 9.54 -13.12 6.74
N VAL A 39 9.42 -12.47 5.59
CA VAL A 39 8.25 -12.60 4.70
C VAL A 39 8.36 -13.91 3.89
N PRO A 40 7.31 -14.76 3.87
CA PRO A 40 7.33 -15.98 3.07
C PRO A 40 7.67 -15.71 1.60
N ALA A 41 8.51 -16.55 1.00
CA ALA A 41 9.06 -16.32 -0.35
C ALA A 41 7.97 -16.04 -1.40
N ILE A 42 6.83 -16.72 -1.31
CA ILE A 42 5.68 -16.54 -2.21
C ILE A 42 5.04 -15.16 -2.14
N PHE A 43 5.25 -14.41 -1.06
CA PHE A 43 4.68 -13.08 -0.83
C PHE A 43 5.73 -11.95 -0.94
N LYS A 44 7.01 -12.25 -1.21
CA LYS A 44 8.06 -11.21 -1.22
C LYS A 44 7.78 -10.12 -2.25
N ASP A 45 7.47 -10.49 -3.48
CA ASP A 45 7.18 -9.52 -4.55
C ASP A 45 5.93 -8.69 -4.24
N LEU A 46 4.88 -9.36 -3.73
CA LEU A 46 3.64 -8.71 -3.30
C LEU A 46 3.89 -7.73 -2.14
N ASN A 47 4.67 -8.13 -1.13
CA ASN A 47 4.98 -7.28 0.01
C ASN A 47 5.86 -6.09 -0.39
N ALA A 48 6.80 -6.29 -1.32
CA ALA A 48 7.59 -5.20 -1.89
C ALA A 48 6.69 -4.18 -2.62
N ASP A 49 5.63 -4.64 -3.28
CA ASP A 49 4.66 -3.74 -3.92
C ASP A 49 3.71 -3.06 -2.94
N HIS A 50 3.31 -3.74 -1.84
CA HIS A 50 2.65 -3.08 -0.71
C HIS A 50 3.52 -1.98 -0.10
N GLN A 51 4.84 -2.20 0.01
CA GLN A 51 5.75 -1.18 0.52
C GLN A 51 5.75 0.06 -0.41
N ARG A 52 5.91 -0.13 -1.72
CA ARG A 52 5.84 0.96 -2.71
C ARG A 52 4.48 1.67 -2.71
N MET A 53 3.40 0.91 -2.54
CA MET A 53 2.05 1.45 -2.40
C MET A 53 1.94 2.34 -1.16
N PHE A 54 2.49 1.88 -0.02
CA PHE A 54 2.47 2.64 1.22
C PHE A 54 3.35 3.89 1.16
N ASP A 55 4.52 3.81 0.54
CA ASP A 55 5.40 4.96 0.32
C ASP A 55 4.70 6.04 -0.51
N ALA A 56 4.03 5.65 -1.61
CA ALA A 56 3.24 6.59 -2.41
C ALA A 56 2.12 7.27 -1.60
N VAL A 57 1.44 6.55 -0.70
CA VAL A 57 0.42 7.11 0.19
C VAL A 57 1.02 8.12 1.17
N LYS A 58 2.14 7.78 1.82
CA LYS A 58 2.82 8.68 2.76
C LYS A 58 3.31 9.96 2.09
N GLU A 59 3.83 9.85 0.86
CA GLU A 59 4.34 10.97 0.07
C GLU A 59 3.21 11.80 -0.57
N SER A 60 1.97 11.30 -0.58
CA SER A 60 0.86 11.96 -1.27
C SER A 60 0.47 13.32 -0.69
N GLY A 61 0.73 13.56 0.60
CA GLY A 61 0.23 14.71 1.35
C GLY A 61 -1.26 14.62 1.74
N LEU A 62 -1.93 13.51 1.45
CA LEU A 62 -3.29 13.24 1.90
C LEU A 62 -3.31 12.86 3.40
N LYS A 63 -4.46 13.02 4.05
CA LYS A 63 -4.72 12.41 5.36
C LYS A 63 -4.94 10.92 5.12
N TRP A 64 -4.21 10.04 5.79
CA TRP A 64 -4.28 8.62 5.50
C TRP A 64 -4.41 7.74 6.74
N ILE A 65 -5.09 6.62 6.56
CA ILE A 65 -5.16 5.50 7.50
C ILE A 65 -4.60 4.28 6.78
N ALA A 66 -3.56 3.68 7.34
CA ALA A 66 -3.02 2.41 6.85
C ALA A 66 -3.59 1.27 7.69
N VAL A 67 -4.25 0.33 7.03
CA VAL A 67 -4.80 -0.88 7.65
C VAL A 67 -3.88 -2.04 7.26
N LEU A 68 -3.22 -2.64 8.26
CA LEU A 68 -2.22 -3.70 8.05
C LEU A 68 -2.70 -5.00 8.70
N PRO A 69 -3.70 -5.69 8.10
CA PRO A 69 -4.26 -6.90 8.69
C PRO A 69 -3.28 -8.08 8.60
N PRO A 70 -3.38 -9.06 9.51
CA PRO A 70 -2.72 -10.36 9.37
C PRO A 70 -3.44 -11.20 8.30
N HIS A 71 -3.46 -12.52 8.45
CA HIS A 71 -4.24 -13.39 7.57
C HIS A 71 -5.74 -13.01 7.61
N ILE A 72 -6.33 -12.84 6.42
CA ILE A 72 -7.77 -12.65 6.22
C ILE A 72 -8.34 -14.00 5.77
N ALA A 73 -9.28 -14.55 6.52
CA ALA A 73 -9.91 -15.86 6.28
C ALA A 73 -11.24 -15.72 5.53
#